data_AF-D7GXF6-F1
#
_entry.id   AF-D7GXF6-F1
#
_cell.length_a   1.000
_cell.length_b   1.000
_cell.length_c   1.000
_cell.angle_alpha   90.00
_cell.angle_beta   90.00
_cell.angle_gamma   90.00
#
_symmetry.space_group_name_H-M   'P 1'
#
loop_
_entity.id
_entity.type
_entity.pdbx_description
1 polymer ?
#
loop_
_entity_poly.entity_id
_entity_poly.type
_entity_poly.pdbx_seq_one_letter_code
_entity_poly.pdbx_strand_id
1 'polypeptide(L)'
;MKPIVEALGLQWEAQYKHLKRDEVLSICMSIMDIQIPGDDQVREMVFLPIDYLNGWLFNVSISRVKNTQVKDKLIRYKKECYKVLFNYFMQPALSKTDIDTAIARRKLIENRKNETDCLKALVEYAEANGSKNANWYYVSYTKLATEYAFDNYKHGNKLPKEFRGHLSKQEMQRLIAVEAIIMEVVTAEIAKGTEYHNIYYKTEAALQLFRDLFPPMSCNVLNTTIPYAKKAQPALFTGATA
;
A
#
# COMPACT_ATOMS: atom_id res chain seq x y z
N MET A 1 35.12 12.97 -15.93
CA MET A 1 34.12 13.16 -17.01
C MET A 1 34.56 12.61 -18.36
N LYS A 2 35.78 12.89 -18.84
CA LYS A 2 36.28 12.44 -20.16
C LYS A 2 36.02 10.96 -20.51
N PRO A 3 36.27 9.97 -19.62
CA PRO A 3 36.02 8.56 -19.95
C PRO A 3 34.55 8.24 -20.25
N ILE A 4 33.61 8.90 -19.59
CA ILE A 4 32.17 8.70 -19.79
C ILE A 4 31.76 9.23 -21.17
N VAL A 5 32.28 10.40 -21.55
CA VAL A 5 32.00 11.02 -22.86
C VAL A 5 32.52 10.16 -24.00
N GLU A 6 33.73 9.64 -23.86
CA GLU A 6 34.37 8.76 -24.85
C GLU A 6 33.66 7.40 -24.95
N ALA A 7 33.21 6.83 -23.83
CA ALA A 7 32.43 5.59 -23.81
C ALA A 7 31.08 5.73 -24.54
N LEU A 8 30.50 6.93 -24.57
CA LEU A 8 29.30 7.25 -25.35
C LEU A 8 29.59 7.56 -26.83
N GLY A 9 30.87 7.56 -27.23
CA GLY A 9 31.31 7.85 -28.60
C GLY A 9 31.24 9.33 -28.98
N LEU A 10 31.24 10.22 -27.99
CA LEU A 10 31.16 11.67 -28.16
C LEU A 10 32.56 12.31 -28.11
N GLN A 11 32.70 13.49 -28.71
CA GLN A 11 33.94 14.26 -28.67
C GLN A 11 34.05 15.05 -27.36
N TRP A 12 35.11 14.80 -26.59
CA TRP A 12 35.34 15.40 -25.27
C TRP A 12 35.38 16.92 -25.31
N GLU A 13 36.18 17.51 -26.20
CA GLU A 13 36.37 18.97 -26.25
C GLU A 13 35.07 19.74 -26.49
N ALA A 14 34.19 19.20 -27.33
CA ALA A 14 32.88 19.77 -27.57
C ALA A 14 32.01 19.72 -26.31
N GLN A 15 32.00 18.58 -25.60
CA GLN A 15 31.23 18.43 -24.36
C GLN A 15 31.79 19.28 -23.22
N TYR A 16 33.10 19.44 -23.13
CA TYR A 16 33.74 20.34 -22.16
C TYR A 16 33.35 21.80 -22.40
N LYS A 17 33.33 22.26 -23.66
CA LYS A 17 32.81 23.60 -24.01
C LYS A 17 31.34 23.76 -23.65
N HIS A 18 30.51 22.72 -23.81
CA HIS A 18 29.11 22.76 -23.40
C HIS A 18 28.98 22.85 -21.88
N LEU A 19 29.71 22.03 -21.14
CA LEU A 19 29.74 22.05 -19.69
C LEU A 19 30.15 23.44 -19.15
N LYS A 20 31.13 24.10 -19.77
CA LYS A 20 31.57 25.46 -19.37
C LYS A 20 30.55 26.56 -19.68
N ARG A 21 29.66 26.36 -20.66
CA ARG A 21 28.62 27.33 -21.06
C ARG A 21 27.32 27.16 -20.29
N ASP A 22 27.10 25.99 -19.69
CA ASP A 22 25.90 25.69 -18.91
C ASP A 22 25.94 26.42 -17.57
N GLU A 23 24.91 27.21 -17.27
CA GLU A 23 24.86 28.08 -16.09
C GLU A 23 24.86 27.29 -14.77
N VAL A 24 24.37 26.04 -14.77
CA VAL A 24 24.29 25.20 -13.57
C VAL A 24 25.52 24.30 -13.48
N LEU A 25 25.87 23.62 -14.58
CA LEU A 25 26.98 22.64 -14.58
C LEU A 25 28.36 23.31 -14.51
N SER A 26 28.52 24.55 -14.98
CA SER A 26 29.78 25.30 -14.88
C SER A 26 30.16 25.68 -13.45
N ILE A 27 29.18 25.90 -12.58
CA ILE A 27 29.40 26.23 -11.17
C ILE A 27 29.78 24.99 -10.38
N CYS A 28 29.20 23.84 -10.72
CA CYS A 28 29.39 22.60 -9.97
C CYS A 28 30.58 21.77 -10.46
N MET A 29 31.17 22.07 -11.61
CA MET A 29 32.33 21.33 -12.11
C MET A 29 33.59 21.66 -11.29
N SER A 30 34.41 20.64 -11.04
CA SER A 30 35.73 20.82 -10.44
C SER A 30 36.80 20.31 -11.39
N ILE A 31 37.89 21.06 -11.49
CA ILE A 31 39.06 20.71 -12.30
C ILE A 31 40.17 20.40 -11.31
N MET A 32 40.67 19.17 -11.33
CA MET A 32 41.75 18.72 -10.46
C MET A 32 42.87 18.11 -11.29
N ASP A 33 44.09 18.45 -10.93
CA ASP A 33 45.29 17.84 -11.45
C ASP A 33 45.55 16.53 -10.73
N ILE A 34 45.58 15.44 -11.49
CA ILE A 34 45.78 14.10 -10.94
C ILE A 34 46.98 13.46 -11.62
N GLN A 35 47.85 12.89 -10.78
CA GLN A 35 48.95 12.04 -11.19
C GLN A 35 48.52 10.58 -11.00
N ILE A 36 48.68 9.76 -12.03
CA ILE A 36 48.35 8.34 -11.96
C ILE A 36 49.53 7.61 -11.27
N PRO A 37 49.28 6.66 -10.35
CA PRO A 37 50.36 5.89 -9.73
C PRO A 37 51.22 5.19 -10.79
N GLY A 38 52.53 5.51 -10.84
CA GLY A 38 53.48 4.98 -11.82
C GLY A 38 53.68 5.84 -13.08
N ASP A 39 53.17 7.08 -13.09
CA ASP A 39 53.34 8.05 -14.18
C ASP A 39 53.76 9.41 -13.58
N ASP A 40 54.71 10.11 -14.21
CA ASP A 40 55.16 11.45 -13.78
C ASP A 40 54.34 12.57 -14.44
N GLN A 41 53.41 12.22 -15.32
CA GLN A 41 52.56 13.20 -15.99
C GLN A 41 51.35 13.62 -15.13
N VAL A 42 51.27 14.92 -14.89
CA VAL A 42 50.08 15.57 -14.34
C VAL A 42 49.04 15.72 -15.45
N ARG A 43 47.81 15.24 -15.20
CA ARG A 43 46.69 15.38 -16.13
C ARG A 43 45.56 16.17 -15.49
N GLU A 44 45.09 17.19 -16.20
CA GLU A 44 43.89 17.93 -15.83
C GLU A 44 42.65 17.03 -16.01
N MET A 45 41.95 16.77 -14.92
CA MET A 45 40.74 15.95 -14.89
C MET A 45 39.52 16.76 -14.45
N VAL A 46 38.46 16.65 -15.24
CA VAL A 46 37.19 17.34 -14.96
C VAL A 46 36.23 16.39 -14.23
N PHE A 47 35.73 16.87 -13.09
CA PHE A 47 34.78 16.20 -12.22
C PHE A 47 33.44 16.94 -12.22
N LEU A 48 32.36 16.16 -12.12
CA LEU A 48 31.01 16.67 -11.93
C LEU A 48 30.39 15.85 -10.78
N PRO A 49 29.76 16.48 -9.78
CA PRO A 49 29.08 15.75 -8.72
C PRO A 49 27.98 14.86 -9.31
N ILE A 50 27.79 13.69 -8.70
CA ILE A 50 26.93 12.64 -9.24
C ILE A 50 25.48 13.10 -9.44
N ASP A 51 24.99 14.00 -8.60
CA ASP A 51 23.63 14.54 -8.68
C ASP A 51 23.39 15.36 -9.96
N TYR A 52 24.44 15.99 -10.49
CA TYR A 52 24.39 16.82 -11.70
C TYR A 52 24.72 16.06 -12.98
N LEU A 53 25.25 14.83 -12.85
CA LEU A 53 25.55 13.96 -14.00
C LEU A 53 24.31 13.68 -14.85
N ASN A 54 23.16 13.49 -14.20
CA ASN A 54 21.87 13.29 -14.87
C ASN A 54 21.46 14.52 -15.70
N GLY A 55 21.74 15.73 -15.21
CA GLY A 55 21.49 16.97 -15.94
C GLY A 55 22.33 17.06 -17.21
N TRP A 56 23.62 16.72 -17.12
CA TRP A 56 24.48 16.62 -18.31
C TRP A 56 23.97 15.55 -19.29
N LEU A 57 23.67 14.34 -18.81
CA LEU A 57 23.23 13.21 -19.63
C LEU A 57 21.91 13.51 -20.36
N PHE A 58 21.00 14.23 -19.71
CA PHE A 58 19.74 14.67 -20.31
C PHE A 58 19.95 15.65 -21.47
N ASN A 59 20.98 16.50 -21.40
CA ASN A 59 21.34 17.45 -22.45
C ASN A 59 22.10 16.83 -23.64
N VAL A 60 22.58 15.59 -23.53
CA VAL A 60 23.28 14.92 -24.64
C VAL A 60 22.36 14.74 -25.85
N SER A 61 22.84 15.16 -27.03
CA SER A 61 22.09 14.99 -28.28
C SER A 61 22.21 13.57 -28.82
N ILE A 62 21.06 12.88 -28.99
CA ILE A 62 20.99 11.48 -29.44
C ILE A 62 21.55 11.31 -30.86
N SER A 63 21.43 12.34 -31.71
CA SER A 63 21.92 12.29 -33.10
C SER A 63 23.45 12.21 -33.18
N ARG A 64 24.16 12.69 -32.15
CA ARG A 64 25.63 12.74 -32.12
C ARG A 64 26.29 11.49 -31.54
N VAL A 65 25.50 10.61 -30.92
CA VAL A 65 25.99 9.31 -30.42
C VAL A 65 26.24 8.40 -31.62
N LYS A 66 27.39 7.70 -31.66
CA LYS A 66 27.70 6.80 -32.79
C LYS A 66 27.08 5.41 -32.64
N ASN A 67 27.03 4.89 -31.42
CA ASN A 67 26.56 3.54 -31.13
C ASN A 67 25.02 3.46 -31.02
N THR A 68 24.39 2.65 -31.87
CA THR A 68 22.93 2.47 -31.92
C THR A 68 22.34 1.90 -30.62
N GLN A 69 23.00 0.93 -29.99
CA GLN A 69 22.51 0.36 -28.71
C GLN A 69 22.49 1.39 -27.58
N VAL A 70 23.46 2.32 -27.59
CA VAL A 70 23.54 3.42 -26.62
C VAL A 70 22.45 4.46 -26.90
N LYS A 71 22.10 4.70 -28.17
CA LYS A 71 20.98 5.58 -28.53
C LYS A 71 19.67 5.10 -27.96
N ASP A 72 19.34 3.81 -28.09
CA ASP A 72 18.08 3.27 -27.59
C ASP A 72 17.97 3.39 -26.07
N LYS A 73 19.06 3.10 -25.35
CA LYS A 73 19.14 3.30 -23.90
C LYS A 73 18.98 4.76 -23.52
N LEU A 74 19.60 5.69 -24.27
CA LEU A 74 19.50 7.12 -24.02
C LEU A 74 18.09 7.66 -24.30
N ILE A 75 17.42 7.17 -25.35
CA ILE A 75 16.01 7.51 -25.65
C ILE A 75 15.11 7.05 -24.51
N ARG A 76 15.29 5.81 -24.05
CA ARG A 76 14.54 5.27 -22.90
C ARG A 76 14.77 6.12 -21.65
N TYR A 77 16.03 6.41 -21.34
CA TYR A 77 16.40 7.28 -20.22
C TYR A 77 15.69 8.64 -20.31
N LYS A 78 15.75 9.32 -21.46
CA LYS A 78 15.06 10.62 -21.62
C LYS A 78 13.55 10.51 -21.43
N LYS A 79 12.90 9.46 -21.95
CA LYS A 79 11.46 9.22 -21.73
C LYS A 79 11.14 9.05 -20.25
N GLU A 80 11.96 8.29 -19.53
CA GLU A 80 11.83 8.11 -18.08
C GLU A 80 12.02 9.44 -17.33
N CYS A 81 13.02 10.24 -17.71
CA CYS A 81 13.22 11.59 -17.18
C CYS A 81 12.01 12.49 -17.41
N TYR A 82 11.47 12.55 -18.64
CA TYR A 82 10.27 13.35 -18.92
C TYR A 82 9.07 12.89 -18.09
N LYS A 83 8.88 11.59 -17.91
CA LYS A 83 7.83 11.05 -17.05
C LYS A 83 8.03 11.45 -15.59
N VAL A 84 9.25 11.39 -15.09
CA VAL A 84 9.58 11.81 -13.72
C VAL A 84 9.37 13.32 -13.54
N LEU A 85 9.82 14.14 -14.48
CA LEU A 85 9.61 15.59 -14.45
C LEU A 85 8.12 15.94 -14.54
N PHE A 86 7.38 15.31 -15.44
CA PHE A 86 5.93 15.48 -15.52
C PHE A 86 5.26 15.07 -14.22
N ASN A 87 5.62 13.90 -13.67
CA ASN A 87 5.12 13.46 -12.38
C ASN A 87 5.46 14.45 -11.26
N TYR A 88 6.66 15.02 -11.24
CA TYR A 88 7.09 15.95 -10.20
C TYR A 88 6.39 17.31 -10.30
N PHE A 89 6.31 17.89 -11.51
CA PHE A 89 5.79 19.24 -11.72
C PHE A 89 4.28 19.29 -11.97
N MET A 90 3.69 18.24 -12.53
CA MET A 90 2.28 18.19 -12.92
C MET A 90 1.43 17.29 -12.01
N GLN A 91 2.03 16.52 -11.08
CA GLN A 91 1.22 15.98 -9.99
C GLN A 91 0.95 17.10 -8.99
N PRO A 92 -0.32 17.39 -8.66
CA PRO A 92 -0.61 18.19 -7.47
C PRO A 92 0.00 17.46 -6.27
N ALA A 93 0.81 18.15 -5.48
CA ALA A 93 1.53 17.65 -4.30
C ALA A 93 0.69 16.63 -3.52
N LEU A 94 1.00 15.32 -3.68
CA LEU A 94 0.19 14.18 -3.24
C LEU A 94 -1.27 14.32 -3.72
N SER A 95 -1.70 13.47 -4.66
CA SER A 95 -3.09 13.53 -5.13
C SER A 95 -4.02 13.47 -3.90
N LYS A 96 -5.12 14.24 -3.85
CA LYS A 96 -6.09 14.17 -2.71
C LYS A 96 -6.44 12.73 -2.34
N THR A 97 -6.44 11.84 -3.34
CA THR A 97 -6.54 10.38 -3.23
C THR A 97 -5.50 9.73 -2.30
N ASP A 98 -4.23 10.15 -2.35
CA ASP A 98 -3.14 9.62 -1.51
C ASP A 98 -3.29 10.06 -0.06
N ILE A 99 -3.66 11.33 0.16
CA ILE A 99 -3.96 11.88 1.49
C ILE A 99 -5.17 11.17 2.10
N ASP A 100 -6.27 11.04 1.35
CA ASP A 100 -7.46 10.33 1.81
C ASP A 100 -7.17 8.86 2.12
N THR A 101 -6.32 8.21 1.33
CA THR A 101 -5.92 6.81 1.55
C THR A 101 -5.08 6.70 2.83
N ALA A 102 -4.17 7.65 3.07
CA ALA A 102 -3.41 7.72 4.31
C ALA A 102 -4.31 7.97 5.53
N ILE A 103 -5.30 8.87 5.42
CA ILE A 103 -6.30 9.13 6.46
C ILE A 103 -7.13 7.86 6.73
N ALA A 104 -7.63 7.20 5.69
CA ALA A 104 -8.40 5.96 5.83
C ALA A 104 -7.56 4.86 6.51
N ARG A 105 -6.28 4.71 6.16
CA ARG A 105 -5.36 3.76 6.82
C ARG A 105 -5.17 4.08 8.30
N ARG A 106 -4.95 5.35 8.65
CA ARG A 106 -4.83 5.76 10.07
C ARG A 106 -6.11 5.45 10.84
N LYS A 107 -7.27 5.81 10.27
CA LYS A 107 -8.57 5.54 10.88
C LYS A 107 -8.83 4.05 11.05
N LEU A 108 -8.42 3.20 10.12
CA LEU A 108 -8.52 1.74 10.24
C LEU A 108 -7.72 1.20 11.43
N ILE A 109 -6.49 1.72 11.63
CA ILE A 109 -5.64 1.34 12.76
C ILE A 109 -6.26 1.77 14.10
N GLU A 110 -6.78 2.99 14.15
CA GLU A 110 -7.44 3.55 15.33
C GLU A 110 -8.73 2.79 15.67
N ASN A 111 -9.61 2.59 14.68
CA ASN A 111 -10.82 1.79 14.83
C ASN A 111 -10.51 0.40 15.39
N ARG A 112 -9.44 -0.27 14.93
CA ARG A 112 -9.11 -1.59 15.44
C ARG A 112 -8.75 -1.58 16.93
N LYS A 113 -8.06 -0.53 17.41
CA LYS A 113 -7.77 -0.37 18.83
C LYS A 113 -9.06 -0.13 19.62
N ASN A 114 -9.87 0.83 19.18
CA ASN A 114 -11.12 1.19 19.82
C ASN A 114 -12.12 0.01 19.85
N GLU A 115 -12.20 -0.76 18.75
CA GLU A 115 -13.03 -1.96 18.66
C GLU A 115 -12.53 -3.03 19.63
N THR A 116 -11.22 -3.24 19.71
CA THR A 116 -10.62 -4.20 20.66
C THR A 116 -10.97 -3.82 22.10
N ASP A 117 -10.90 -2.55 22.46
CA ASP A 117 -11.22 -2.07 23.80
C ASP A 117 -12.73 -2.13 24.09
N CYS A 118 -13.57 -1.79 23.11
CA CYS A 118 -15.02 -1.94 23.19
C CYS A 118 -15.45 -3.40 23.40
N LEU A 119 -14.84 -4.34 22.66
CA LEU A 119 -15.16 -5.76 22.78
C LEU A 119 -14.66 -6.34 24.09
N LYS A 120 -13.53 -5.88 24.63
CA LYS A 120 -13.08 -6.25 25.98
C LYS A 120 -14.08 -5.77 27.04
N ALA A 121 -14.57 -4.54 26.94
CA ALA A 121 -15.60 -4.03 27.84
C ALA A 121 -16.88 -4.87 27.77
N LEU A 122 -17.27 -5.35 26.58
CA LEU A 122 -18.39 -6.29 26.43
C LEU A 122 -18.13 -7.65 27.09
N VAL A 123 -16.90 -8.18 26.97
CA VAL A 123 -16.51 -9.42 27.64
C VAL A 123 -16.61 -9.26 29.15
N GLU A 124 -16.04 -8.20 29.71
CA GLU A 124 -16.12 -7.87 31.14
C GLU A 124 -17.57 -7.72 31.60
N TYR A 125 -18.40 -7.02 30.83
CA TYR A 125 -19.82 -6.87 31.09
C TYR A 125 -20.56 -8.22 31.07
N ALA A 126 -20.24 -9.11 30.13
CA ALA A 126 -20.83 -10.44 30.07
C ALA A 126 -20.38 -11.34 31.23
N GLU A 127 -19.11 -11.28 31.64
CA GLU A 127 -18.58 -12.01 32.80
C GLU A 127 -19.25 -11.55 34.11
N ALA A 128 -19.37 -10.23 34.30
CA ALA A 128 -20.05 -9.65 35.46
C ALA A 128 -21.52 -10.08 35.57
N ASN A 129 -22.18 -10.33 34.43
CA ASN A 129 -23.55 -10.83 34.34
C ASN A 129 -23.65 -12.37 34.29
N GLY A 130 -22.57 -13.10 34.59
CA GLY A 130 -22.59 -14.56 34.79
C GLY A 130 -22.32 -15.41 33.55
N SER A 131 -21.81 -14.84 32.45
CA SER A 131 -21.47 -15.59 31.26
C SER A 131 -20.28 -16.54 31.51
N LYS A 132 -20.47 -17.82 31.17
CA LYS A 132 -19.41 -18.85 31.24
C LYS A 132 -18.49 -18.86 30.02
N ASN A 133 -18.82 -18.13 28.97
CA ASN A 133 -18.09 -18.11 27.71
C ASN A 133 -18.03 -16.70 27.10
N ALA A 134 -17.72 -15.70 27.91
CA ALA A 134 -17.72 -14.30 27.47
C ALA A 134 -16.74 -14.03 26.32
N ASN A 135 -15.59 -14.70 26.30
CA ASN A 135 -14.60 -14.58 25.22
C ASN A 135 -15.16 -14.95 23.82
N TRP A 136 -16.27 -15.71 23.76
CA TRP A 136 -16.97 -15.96 22.50
C TRP A 136 -17.38 -14.66 21.81
N TYR A 137 -17.84 -13.64 22.55
CA TYR A 137 -18.24 -12.36 21.97
C TYR A 137 -17.08 -11.70 21.21
N TYR A 138 -15.90 -11.60 21.81
CA TYR A 138 -14.73 -11.02 21.15
C TYR A 138 -14.40 -11.69 19.80
N VAL A 139 -14.40 -13.03 19.78
CA VAL A 139 -14.10 -13.81 18.57
C VAL A 139 -15.21 -13.69 17.53
N SER A 140 -16.47 -13.72 17.96
CA SER A 140 -17.63 -13.63 17.08
C SER A 140 -17.72 -12.28 16.40
N TYR A 141 -17.60 -11.18 17.15
CA TYR A 141 -17.65 -9.82 16.59
C TYR A 141 -16.51 -9.55 15.60
N THR A 142 -15.30 -10.02 15.89
CA THR A 142 -14.15 -9.87 14.96
C THR A 142 -14.43 -10.51 13.59
N LYS A 143 -15.17 -11.63 13.55
CA LYS A 143 -15.56 -12.30 12.30
C LYS A 143 -16.79 -11.64 11.67
N LEU A 144 -17.75 -11.26 12.50
CA LEU A 144 -19.00 -10.60 12.11
C LEU A 144 -18.73 -9.32 11.30
N ALA A 145 -17.80 -8.49 11.77
CA ALA A 145 -17.43 -7.26 11.06
C ALA A 145 -16.98 -7.52 9.61
N THR A 146 -16.19 -8.58 9.39
CA THR A 146 -15.70 -8.93 8.05
C THR A 146 -16.82 -9.48 7.16
N GLU A 147 -17.73 -10.27 7.74
CA GLU A 147 -18.86 -10.88 7.04
C GLU A 147 -19.91 -9.87 6.55
N TYR A 148 -20.17 -8.84 7.34
CA TYR A 148 -21.08 -7.77 6.97
C TYR A 148 -20.43 -6.73 6.06
N ALA A 149 -19.10 -6.58 6.15
CA ALA A 149 -18.34 -5.76 5.22
C ALA A 149 -18.24 -6.39 3.82
N PHE A 150 -18.03 -7.70 3.69
CA PHE A 150 -17.68 -8.33 2.41
C PHE A 150 -18.53 -9.56 2.08
N ASP A 151 -19.01 -9.66 0.84
CA ASP A 151 -19.89 -10.76 0.38
C ASP A 151 -19.19 -12.11 0.22
N ASN A 152 -17.89 -12.06 -0.08
CA ASN A 152 -17.05 -13.22 -0.34
C ASN A 152 -16.33 -13.72 0.93
N TYR A 153 -16.60 -13.13 2.09
CA TYR A 153 -16.23 -13.70 3.38
C TYR A 153 -17.36 -14.60 3.89
N LYS A 154 -17.02 -15.82 4.32
CA LYS A 154 -17.95 -16.71 5.02
C LYS A 154 -17.53 -16.85 6.47
N HIS A 155 -18.50 -16.74 7.37
CA HIS A 155 -18.29 -16.95 8.80
C HIS A 155 -17.56 -18.27 9.05
N GLY A 156 -16.41 -18.21 9.71
CA GLY A 156 -15.58 -19.38 10.01
C GLY A 156 -14.33 -19.55 9.13
N ASN A 157 -14.21 -18.82 8.03
CA ASN A 157 -12.98 -18.81 7.23
C ASN A 157 -11.84 -18.08 7.96
N LYS A 158 -10.61 -18.60 7.81
CA LYS A 158 -9.41 -17.92 8.30
C LYS A 158 -9.13 -16.70 7.43
N LEU A 159 -8.93 -15.56 8.08
CA LEU A 159 -8.48 -14.33 7.42
C LEU A 159 -7.03 -14.49 6.93
N PRO A 160 -6.68 -13.96 5.74
CA PRO A 160 -5.30 -13.90 5.26
C PRO A 160 -4.37 -13.18 6.25
N LYS A 161 -3.09 -13.58 6.27
CA LYS A 161 -2.06 -12.82 6.99
C LYS A 161 -1.98 -11.42 6.35
N GLU A 162 -1.96 -10.38 7.18
CA GLU A 162 -1.97 -8.97 6.75
C GLU A 162 -3.21 -8.54 5.94
N PHE A 163 -4.36 -9.15 6.21
CA PHE A 163 -5.65 -8.79 5.58
C PHE A 163 -5.88 -7.28 5.49
N ARG A 164 -5.77 -6.56 6.61
CA ARG A 164 -6.00 -5.11 6.68
C ARG A 164 -4.96 -4.27 5.93
N GLY A 165 -3.74 -4.80 5.70
CA GLY A 165 -2.67 -4.08 5.02
C GLY A 165 -2.85 -3.98 3.51
N HIS A 166 -3.62 -4.91 2.93
CA HIS A 166 -3.82 -5.06 1.49
C HIS A 166 -5.19 -4.57 1.00
N LEU A 167 -6.00 -3.99 1.88
CA LEU A 167 -7.31 -3.43 1.51
C LEU A 167 -7.15 -2.18 0.65
N SER A 168 -7.97 -2.07 -0.39
CA SER A 168 -8.19 -0.87 -1.17
C SER A 168 -8.90 0.21 -0.35
N LYS A 169 -8.90 1.46 -0.83
CA LYS A 169 -9.55 2.61 -0.14
C LYS A 169 -11.04 2.33 0.15
N GLN A 170 -11.78 1.80 -0.81
CA GLN A 170 -13.21 1.52 -0.65
C GLN A 170 -13.45 0.38 0.35
N GLU A 171 -12.66 -0.69 0.28
CA GLU A 171 -12.75 -1.82 1.21
C GLU A 171 -12.41 -1.38 2.65
N MET A 172 -11.40 -0.52 2.84
CA MET A 172 -11.07 0.06 4.14
C MET A 172 -12.22 0.91 4.68
N GLN A 173 -12.78 1.80 3.86
CA GLN A 173 -13.88 2.68 4.27
C GLN A 173 -15.11 1.87 4.70
N ARG A 174 -15.41 0.78 3.98
CA ARG A 174 -16.53 -0.10 4.31
C ARG A 174 -16.32 -0.84 5.63
N LEU A 175 -15.12 -1.41 5.83
CA LEU A 175 -14.78 -2.08 7.08
C LEU A 175 -14.83 -1.12 8.28
N ILE A 176 -14.29 0.10 8.12
CA ILE A 176 -14.36 1.17 9.13
C ILE A 176 -15.81 1.48 9.51
N ALA A 177 -16.72 1.57 8.53
CA ALA A 177 -18.13 1.86 8.79
C ALA A 177 -18.81 0.74 9.59
N VAL A 178 -18.57 -0.52 9.23
CA VAL A 178 -19.12 -1.68 9.93
C VAL A 178 -18.58 -1.77 11.36
N GLU A 179 -17.25 -1.64 11.55
CA GLU A 179 -16.62 -1.64 12.89
C GLU A 179 -17.17 -0.48 13.75
N ALA A 180 -17.43 0.70 13.16
CA ALA A 180 -18.01 1.83 13.87
C ALA A 180 -19.44 1.56 14.36
N ILE A 181 -20.30 0.95 13.52
CA ILE A 181 -21.67 0.57 13.91
C ILE A 181 -21.64 -0.43 15.07
N ILE A 182 -20.74 -1.41 15.02
CA ILE A 182 -20.58 -2.39 16.11
C ILE A 182 -20.23 -1.67 17.41
N MET A 183 -19.23 -0.78 17.39
CA MET A 183 -18.82 -0.03 18.58
C MET A 183 -19.96 0.83 19.14
N GLU A 184 -20.70 1.54 18.27
CA GLU A 184 -21.80 2.39 18.68
C GLU A 184 -22.94 1.59 19.33
N VAL A 185 -23.36 0.48 18.72
CA VAL A 185 -24.43 -0.36 19.27
C VAL A 185 -24.01 -1.02 20.57
N VAL A 186 -22.81 -1.61 20.62
CA VAL A 186 -22.32 -2.30 21.82
C VAL A 186 -22.21 -1.34 23.01
N THR A 187 -21.60 -0.16 22.81
CA THR A 187 -21.45 0.83 23.88
C THR A 187 -22.81 1.37 24.35
N ALA A 188 -23.73 1.67 23.44
CA ALA A 188 -25.06 2.15 23.77
C ALA A 188 -25.88 1.10 24.53
N GLU A 189 -25.80 -0.18 24.15
CA GLU A 189 -26.56 -1.24 24.79
C GLU A 189 -25.99 -1.67 26.14
N ILE A 190 -24.66 -1.63 26.32
CA ILE A 190 -24.03 -1.78 27.64
C ILE A 190 -24.50 -0.66 28.58
N ALA A 191 -24.52 0.59 28.11
CA ALA A 191 -24.97 1.73 28.92
C ALA A 191 -26.45 1.64 29.34
N LYS A 192 -27.29 0.98 28.54
CA LYS A 192 -28.70 0.70 28.87
C LYS A 192 -28.89 -0.45 29.86
N GLY A 193 -27.84 -1.22 30.15
CA GLY A 193 -27.95 -2.44 30.95
C GLY A 193 -28.69 -3.58 30.23
N THR A 194 -28.64 -3.61 28.89
CA THR A 194 -29.26 -4.68 28.10
C THR A 194 -28.55 -6.01 28.41
N GLU A 195 -29.30 -7.12 28.47
CA GLU A 195 -28.70 -8.44 28.67
C GLU A 195 -27.68 -8.75 27.56
N TYR A 196 -26.50 -9.24 27.94
CA TYR A 196 -25.34 -9.39 27.06
C TYR A 196 -25.61 -10.27 25.82
N HIS A 197 -26.47 -11.29 25.90
CA HIS A 197 -26.91 -12.07 24.73
C HIS A 197 -27.69 -11.23 23.72
N ASN A 198 -28.54 -10.31 24.18
CA ASN A 198 -29.39 -9.48 23.34
C ASN A 198 -28.59 -8.39 22.61
N ILE A 199 -27.44 -7.99 23.15
CA ILE A 199 -26.53 -7.02 22.51
C ILE A 199 -26.05 -7.54 21.15
N TYR A 200 -25.75 -8.85 21.06
CA TYR A 200 -25.35 -9.48 19.80
C TYR A 200 -26.44 -9.36 18.73
N TYR A 201 -27.68 -9.77 19.05
CA TYR A 201 -28.79 -9.71 18.10
C TYR A 201 -29.15 -8.29 17.68
N LYS A 202 -29.08 -7.31 18.60
CA LYS A 202 -29.29 -5.89 18.25
C LYS A 202 -28.21 -5.37 17.33
N THR A 203 -26.95 -5.78 17.54
CA THR A 203 -25.86 -5.41 16.65
C THR A 203 -26.03 -6.03 15.27
N GLU A 204 -26.40 -7.31 15.22
CA GLU A 204 -26.68 -8.02 13.98
C GLU A 204 -27.81 -7.34 13.18
N ALA A 205 -28.90 -6.93 13.85
CA ALA A 205 -29.99 -6.20 13.22
C ALA A 205 -29.54 -4.85 12.64
N ALA A 206 -28.71 -4.08 13.36
CA ALA A 206 -28.16 -2.82 12.88
C ALA A 206 -27.23 -3.00 11.67
N LEU A 207 -26.43 -4.07 11.69
CA LEU A 207 -25.56 -4.42 10.57
C LEU A 207 -26.35 -4.88 9.35
N GLN A 208 -27.45 -5.61 9.55
CA GLN A 208 -28.34 -6.01 8.46
C GLN A 208 -28.99 -4.79 7.81
N LEU A 209 -29.46 -3.81 8.60
CA LEU A 209 -29.97 -2.54 8.09
C LEU A 209 -28.91 -1.82 7.24
N PHE A 210 -27.67 -1.76 7.72
CA PHE A 210 -26.57 -1.17 6.96
C PHE A 210 -26.30 -1.92 5.65
N ARG A 211 -26.37 -3.26 5.66
CA ARG A 211 -26.21 -4.10 4.48
C ARG A 211 -27.31 -3.87 3.44
N ASP A 212 -28.54 -3.67 3.89
CA ASP A 212 -29.69 -3.41 3.03
C ASP A 212 -29.60 -2.02 2.38
N LEU A 213 -29.11 -1.02 3.11
CA LEU A 213 -28.89 0.34 2.59
C LEU A 213 -27.64 0.44 1.69
N PHE A 214 -26.59 -0.32 2.01
CA PHE A 214 -25.31 -0.31 1.33
C PHE A 214 -24.89 -1.75 1.00
N PRO A 215 -25.23 -2.25 -0.21
CA PRO A 215 -24.95 -3.63 -0.60
C PRO A 215 -23.48 -4.03 -0.39
N PRO A 216 -23.22 -5.26 0.08
CA PRO A 216 -21.86 -5.75 0.31
C PRO A 216 -21.05 -5.77 -0.98
N MET A 217 -19.75 -5.48 -0.86
CA MET A 217 -18.81 -5.53 -1.97
C MET A 217 -17.87 -6.72 -1.81
N SER A 218 -17.34 -7.20 -2.93
CA SER A 218 -16.31 -8.24 -2.91
C SER A 218 -14.96 -7.67 -2.50
N CYS A 219 -14.30 -8.35 -1.55
CA CYS A 219 -12.95 -8.00 -1.14
C CYS A 219 -11.91 -8.75 -1.97
N ASN A 220 -11.02 -8.03 -2.63
CA ASN A 220 -9.99 -8.62 -3.48
C ASN A 220 -9.03 -9.52 -2.70
N VAL A 221 -8.75 -9.19 -1.44
CA VAL A 221 -7.83 -9.93 -0.56
C VAL A 221 -8.41 -11.30 -0.14
N LEU A 222 -9.74 -11.47 -0.18
CA LEU A 222 -10.40 -12.71 0.23
C LEU A 222 -10.50 -13.73 -0.92
N ASN A 223 -10.27 -13.31 -2.16
CA ASN A 223 -10.29 -14.20 -3.33
C ASN A 223 -9.08 -15.14 -3.40
N THR A 224 -8.03 -14.90 -2.61
CA THR A 224 -6.80 -15.73 -2.58
C THR A 224 -6.83 -16.85 -1.55
N THR A 225 -7.89 -17.00 -0.75
CA THR A 225 -8.04 -18.12 0.19
C THR A 225 -8.80 -19.28 -0.46
N ILE A 226 -8.04 -20.34 -0.76
CA ILE A 226 -8.51 -21.64 -1.25
C ILE A 226 -9.76 -22.09 -0.45
N PRO A 227 -10.86 -22.48 -1.13
CA PRO A 227 -12.05 -22.99 -0.44
C PRO A 227 -11.73 -24.32 0.21
N TYR A 228 -11.99 -24.44 1.53
CA TYR A 228 -12.08 -25.75 2.16
C TYR A 228 -13.25 -26.50 1.51
N ALA A 229 -12.92 -27.59 0.83
CA ALA A 229 -13.89 -28.51 0.24
C ALA A 229 -14.94 -28.91 1.29
N LYS A 230 -16.20 -28.98 0.85
CA LYS A 230 -17.34 -29.58 1.55
C LYS A 230 -16.88 -30.77 2.40
N LYS A 231 -17.05 -30.71 3.72
CA LYS A 231 -17.28 -31.94 4.49
C LYS A 231 -18.59 -32.52 3.93
N ALA A 232 -18.46 -33.56 3.12
CA ALA A 232 -19.57 -34.42 2.77
C ALA A 232 -20.29 -34.81 4.07
N GLN A 233 -21.58 -34.54 4.13
CA GLN A 233 -22.46 -35.21 5.08
C GLN A 233 -22.25 -36.71 4.91
N PRO A 234 -22.03 -37.51 5.97
CA PRO A 234 -22.09 -38.94 5.84
C PRO A 234 -23.51 -39.28 5.41
N ALA A 235 -23.64 -39.85 4.20
CA ALA A 235 -24.88 -40.44 3.75
C ALA A 235 -25.28 -41.50 4.78
N LEU A 236 -26.42 -41.28 5.43
CA LEU A 236 -27.15 -42.31 6.16
C LEU A 236 -27.53 -43.40 5.16
N PHE A 237 -26.72 -44.46 5.07
CA PHE A 237 -27.19 -45.73 4.55
C PHE A 237 -28.00 -46.41 5.66
N THR A 238 -29.29 -46.09 5.67
CA THR A 238 -30.32 -46.88 6.32
C THR A 238 -30.97 -47.79 5.28
N GLY A 239 -30.97 -49.10 5.57
CA GLY A 239 -31.79 -50.13 4.92
C GLY A 239 -31.19 -50.71 3.63
N ALA A 240 -31.28 -52.01 3.32
CA ALA A 240 -32.05 -53.08 3.94
C ALA A 240 -31.49 -54.43 3.47
N THR A 241 -31.72 -55.42 4.32
CA THR A 241 -31.68 -56.86 4.11
C THR A 241 -32.19 -57.36 2.75
N ALA A 242 -31.43 -58.27 2.12
CA ALA A 242 -31.88 -59.57 1.60
C ALA A 242 -30.65 -60.40 1.22
#